data_AF-Q82WM2-F1
#
_entry.id   AF-Q82WM2-F1
#
_cell.length_a   1.000
_cell.length_b   1.000
_cell.length_c   1.000
_cell.angle_alpha   90.00
_cell.angle_beta   90.00
_cell.angle_gamma   90.00
#
_symmetry.space_group_name_H-M   'P 1'
#
loop_
_entity.id
_entity.type
_entity.pdbx_description
1 polymer ?
#
loop_
_entity_poly.entity_id
_entity_poly.type
_entity_poly.pdbx_seq_one_letter_code
_entity_poly.pdbx_strand_id
1 'polypeptide(L)'
;MGALAFYTFIYFVGHFAALGLNIITNKKLLRHRWAGLAGVIIVAIMHGYKIISTTPPSGHDDDTLYALSYFVIFPVVVISAVLFYLSEKDKKDGGSK
;
A
#
# COMPACT_ATOMS: atom_id res chain seq x y z
N MET A 1 -12.15 10.46 -2.61
CA MET A 1 -11.06 10.72 -3.59
C MET A 1 -9.67 10.87 -2.96
N GLY A 2 -9.50 11.35 -1.72
CA GLY A 2 -8.17 11.56 -1.11
C GLY A 2 -7.42 10.32 -0.63
N ALA A 3 -8.11 9.26 -0.16
CA ALA A 3 -7.44 8.09 0.42
C ALA A 3 -6.58 7.32 -0.60
N LEU A 4 -7.07 7.10 -1.83
CA LEU A 4 -6.29 6.45 -2.87
C LEU A 4 -5.00 7.23 -3.18
N ALA A 5 -5.11 8.54 -3.38
CA ALA A 5 -3.95 9.41 -3.62
C ALA A 5 -2.96 9.38 -2.45
N PHE A 6 -3.46 9.36 -1.21
CA PHE A 6 -2.63 9.23 -0.01
C PHE A 6 -1.88 7.90 0.02
N TYR A 7 -2.54 6.76 -0.18
CA TYR A 7 -1.86 5.46 -0.22
C TYR A 7 -0.90 5.33 -1.41
N THR A 8 -1.21 5.96 -2.55
CA THR A 8 -0.27 6.06 -3.67
C THR A 8 0.98 6.85 -3.28
N PHE A 9 0.83 7.98 -2.58
CA PHE A 9 1.97 8.73 -2.05
C PHE A 9 2.82 7.89 -1.10
N ILE A 10 2.20 7.18 -0.15
CA ILE A 10 2.90 6.26 0.77
C ILE A 10 3.66 5.18 0.00
N TYR A 11 3.06 4.60 -1.04
CA TYR A 11 3.73 3.63 -1.90
C TYR A 11 5.02 4.21 -2.51
N PHE A 12 4.94 5.42 -3.09
CA PHE A 12 6.11 6.07 -3.68
C PHE A 12 7.19 6.41 -2.66
N VAL A 13 6.81 6.87 -1.46
CA VAL A 13 7.76 7.13 -0.38
C VAL A 13 8.54 5.85 -0.04
N GLY A 14 7.85 4.72 0.19
CA GLY A 14 8.52 3.45 0.47
C GLY A 14 9.35 2.92 -0.70
N HIS A 15 8.88 3.12 -1.93
CA HIS A 15 9.59 2.74 -3.15
C HIS A 15 10.90 3.51 -3.31
N PHE A 16 10.85 4.84 -3.19
CA PHE A 16 12.02 5.71 -3.32
C PHE A 16 12.98 5.56 -2.14
N ALA A 17 12.48 5.35 -0.91
CA ALA A 17 13.32 5.06 0.23
C ALA A 17 14.15 3.79 0.03
N ALA A 18 13.52 2.71 -0.45
CA ALA A 18 14.23 1.46 -0.74
C ALA A 18 15.18 1.57 -1.95
N LEU A 19 14.80 2.34 -2.97
CA LEU A 19 15.69 2.64 -4.10
C LEU A 19 16.93 3.42 -3.63
N GLY A 20 16.75 4.49 -2.86
CA GLY A 20 17.82 5.28 -2.28
C GLY A 20 18.75 4.45 -1.40
N LEU A 21 18.18 3.61 -0.53
CA LEU A 21 18.97 2.72 0.32
C LEU A 21 19.83 1.74 -0.48
N ASN A 22 19.28 1.17 -1.56
CA ASN A 22 20.03 0.27 -2.43
C ASN A 22 21.19 0.99 -3.14
N ILE A 23 20.98 2.23 -3.57
CA ILE A 23 22.01 3.07 -4.22
C ILE A 23 23.11 3.39 -3.20
N ILE A 24 22.76 3.86 -2.01
CA ILE A 24 23.73 4.24 -0.96
C ILE A 24 24.56 3.02 -0.51
N THR A 25 23.92 1.85 -0.39
CA THR A 25 24.59 0.65 0.14
C THR A 25 25.32 -0.14 -0.95
N ASN A 26 25.16 0.20 -2.24
CA ASN A 26 25.61 -0.60 -3.39
C ASN A 26 25.18 -2.08 -3.32
N LYS A 27 24.11 -2.37 -2.57
CA LYS A 27 23.57 -3.71 -2.36
C LYS A 27 22.09 -3.70 -2.64
N LYS A 28 21.60 -4.76 -3.28
CA LYS A 28 20.17 -4.95 -3.56
C LYS A 28 19.45 -5.50 -2.33
N LEU A 29 19.45 -4.73 -1.25
CA LEU A 29 18.92 -5.14 0.06
C LEU A 29 17.39 -5.28 0.03
N LEU A 30 16.70 -4.37 -0.65
CA LEU A 30 15.24 -4.38 -0.71
C LEU A 30 14.75 -4.36 -2.15
N ARG A 31 13.76 -5.20 -2.47
CA ARG A 31 13.05 -5.12 -3.74
C ARG A 31 12.13 -3.88 -3.66
N HIS A 32 12.55 -2.77 -4.22
CA HIS A 32 11.93 -1.43 -4.08
C HIS A 32 10.39 -1.42 -4.28
N ARG A 33 9.86 -2.19 -5.25
CA ARG A 33 8.40 -2.37 -5.42
C ARG A 33 7.70 -2.93 -4.17
N TRP A 34 8.31 -3.88 -3.48
CA TRP A 34 7.73 -4.56 -2.32
C TRP A 34 7.94 -3.78 -1.03
N ALA A 35 9.00 -2.97 -0.95
CA ALA A 35 9.16 -2.01 0.14
C ALA A 35 8.07 -0.94 0.11
N GLY A 36 7.72 -0.43 -1.08
CA GLY A 36 6.57 0.47 -1.25
C GLY A 36 5.26 -0.16 -0.80
N LEU A 37 5.00 -1.41 -1.21
CA LEU A 37 3.79 -2.14 -0.79
C LEU A 37 3.78 -2.39 0.73
N ALA A 38 4.91 -2.77 1.32
CA ALA A 38 5.02 -2.97 2.77
C ALA A 38 4.66 -1.68 3.55
N GLY A 39 5.14 -0.52 3.07
CA GLY A 39 4.77 0.78 3.64
C GLY A 39 3.26 1.05 3.59
N VAL A 40 2.63 0.76 2.44
CA VAL A 40 1.16 0.86 2.28
C VAL A 40 0.42 -0.01 3.30
N ILE A 41 0.84 -1.27 3.48
CA ILE A 41 0.21 -2.19 4.44
C ILE A 41 0.35 -1.70 5.87
N ILE A 42 1.53 -1.22 6.28
CA ILE A 42 1.75 -0.69 7.63
C ILE A 42 0.81 0.50 7.91
N VAL A 43 0.76 1.46 6.99
CA VAL A 43 -0.12 2.63 7.13
C VAL A 43 -1.59 2.24 7.10
N ALA A 44 -1.96 1.22 6.31
CA ALA A 44 -3.32 0.69 6.26
C ALA A 44 -3.76 0.09 7.60
N ILE A 45 -2.90 -0.70 8.25
CA ILE A 45 -3.17 -1.27 9.58
C ILE A 45 -3.36 -0.14 10.60
N MET A 46 -2.46 0.85 10.62
CA MET A 46 -2.56 1.98 11.55
C MET A 46 -3.84 2.80 11.32
N HIS A 47 -4.20 3.05 10.07
CA HIS A 47 -5.38 3.84 9.72
C HIS A 47 -6.67 3.07 10.05
N GLY A 48 -6.73 1.78 9.72
CA GLY A 48 -7.86 0.91 10.06
C GLY A 48 -8.04 0.78 11.57
N TYR A 49 -6.95 0.59 12.33
CA TYR A 49 -6.99 0.59 13.79
C TYR A 49 -7.58 1.89 14.34
N LYS A 50 -7.15 3.04 13.81
CA LYS A 50 -7.70 4.35 14.22
C LYS A 50 -9.20 4.44 13.97
N ILE A 51 -9.69 3.98 12.81
CA ILE A 51 -11.13 3.99 12.50
C ILE A 51 -11.88 3.18 13.55
N ILE A 52 -11.46 1.93 13.78
CA ILE A 52 -12.11 1.01 14.72
C ILE A 52 -12.06 1.56 16.16
N SER A 53 -10.93 2.16 16.57
CA SER A 53 -10.74 2.63 17.95
C SER A 53 -11.40 3.98 18.24
N THR A 54 -11.80 4.74 17.22
CA THR A 54 -12.40 6.08 17.37
C THR A 54 -13.90 6.10 17.11
N THR A 55 -14.49 5.01 16.60
CA THR A 55 -15.94 4.86 16.55
C THR A 55 -16.49 4.84 17.98
N PRO A 56 -17.37 5.79 18.36
CA PRO A 56 -18.02 5.76 19.66
C PRO A 56 -18.97 4.55 19.75
N PRO A 57 -19.22 3.98 20.95
CA PRO A 57 -20.15 2.87 21.14
C PRO A 57 -21.60 3.15 20.67
N SER A 58 -21.93 4.42 20.42
CA SER A 58 -23.22 4.89 19.91
C SER A 58 -23.23 5.14 18.40
N GLY A 59 -22.10 4.97 17.70
CA GLY A 59 -22.02 5.02 16.25
C GLY A 59 -22.54 3.71 15.65
N HIS A 60 -23.36 3.79 14.61
CA HIS A 60 -23.83 2.60 13.91
C HIS A 60 -22.64 1.81 13.34
N ASP A 61 -22.58 0.52 13.64
CA ASP A 61 -21.49 -0.38 13.19
C ASP A 61 -21.31 -0.35 11.65
N ASP A 62 -22.41 -0.10 10.92
CA ASP A 62 -22.42 0.05 9.46
C ASP A 62 -21.53 1.21 8.97
N ASP A 63 -21.46 2.32 9.71
CA ASP A 63 -20.64 3.48 9.34
C ASP A 63 -19.15 3.17 9.49
N THR A 64 -18.80 2.34 10.47
CA THR A 64 -17.41 1.89 10.70
C THR A 64 -16.94 0.96 9.60
N LEU A 65 -17.78 -0.03 9.26
CA LEU A 65 -17.47 -0.98 8.20
C LEU A 65 -17.39 -0.29 6.83
N TYR A 66 -18.28 0.66 6.56
CA TYR A 66 -18.23 1.49 5.35
C TYR A 66 -16.95 2.32 5.30
N ALA A 67 -16.57 3.00 6.39
CA ALA A 67 -15.36 3.80 6.45
C ALA A 67 -14.10 2.95 6.24
N LEU A 68 -14.00 1.79 6.91
CA LEU A 68 -12.86 0.89 6.78
C LEU A 68 -12.75 0.34 5.35
N SER A 69 -13.87 -0.11 4.78
CA SER A 69 -13.88 -0.70 3.43
C SER A 69 -13.54 0.33 2.35
N TYR A 70 -14.14 1.52 2.39
CA TYR A 70 -13.95 2.53 1.37
C TYR A 70 -12.61 3.28 1.48
N PHE A 71 -12.17 3.62 2.70
CA PHE A 71 -10.97 4.44 2.89
C PHE A 71 -9.69 3.64 3.11
N VAL A 72 -9.77 2.36 3.46
CA VAL A 72 -8.58 1.52 3.73
C VAL A 72 -8.52 0.33 2.78
N ILE A 73 -9.55 -0.54 2.77
CA ILE A 73 -9.49 -1.79 2.01
C ILE A 73 -9.43 -1.52 0.51
N PHE A 74 -10.36 -0.71 -0.01
CA PHE A 74 -10.42 -0.40 -1.44
C PHE A 74 -9.10 0.14 -2.01
N PRO A 75 -8.48 1.20 -1.47
CA PRO A 75 -7.22 1.71 -2.03
C PRO A 75 -6.06 0.72 -1.91
N VAL A 76 -5.98 -0.05 -0.82
CA VAL A 76 -4.94 -1.08 -0.65
C VAL A 76 -5.09 -2.20 -1.69
N VAL A 77 -6.32 -2.65 -1.95
CA VAL A 77 -6.60 -3.67 -2.96
C VAL A 77 -6.25 -3.16 -4.36
N VAL A 78 -6.65 -1.92 -4.70
CA VAL A 78 -6.34 -1.31 -6.00
C VAL A 78 -4.82 -1.23 -6.23
N ILE A 79 -4.07 -0.71 -5.26
CA ILE A 79 -2.61 -0.61 -5.36
C ILE A 79 -1.97 -2.00 -5.48
N SER A 80 -2.42 -2.95 -4.67
CA SER A 80 -1.92 -4.33 -4.70
C SER A 80 -2.16 -4.97 -6.06
N ALA A 81 -3.38 -4.87 -6.59
CA ALA A 81 -3.74 -5.43 -7.89
C ALA A 81 -2.87 -4.88 -9.03
N VAL A 82 -2.65 -3.55 -9.05
CA VAL A 82 -1.77 -2.90 -10.03
C VAL A 82 -0.34 -3.44 -9.91
N LEU A 83 0.19 -3.58 -8.69
CA LEU A 83 1.55 -4.11 -8.50
C LEU A 83 1.70 -5.57 -8.89
N PHE A 84 0.69 -6.40 -8.62
CA PHE A 84 0.68 -7.79 -9.07
C PHE A 84 0.64 -7.88 -10.59
N TYR A 85 -0.23 -7.10 -11.24
CA TYR A 85 -0.31 -7.03 -12.70
C TYR A 85 1.04 -6.64 -13.33
N LEU A 86 1.67 -5.57 -12.82
CA LEU A 86 2.99 -5.14 -13.30
C LEU A 86 4.09 -6.15 -13.01
N SER A 87 4.02 -6.86 -11.88
CA SER A 87 4.99 -7.90 -11.54
C SER A 87 4.85 -9.14 -12.44
N GLU A 88 3.63 -9.50 -12.83
CA GLU A 88 3.37 -10.61 -13.74
C GLU A 88 3.80 -10.25 -15.18
N LYS A 89 3.53 -9.01 -15.61
CA LYS A 89 3.98 -8.51 -16.92
C LYS A 89 5.51 -8.54 -17.05
N ASP A 90 6.24 -8.05 -16.05
CA ASP A 90 7.72 -8.11 -16.05
C ASP A 90 8.26 -9.55 -16.19
N LYS A 91 7.56 -10.54 -15.61
CA LYS A 91 7.96 -11.96 -15.70
C LYS A 91 7.69 -12.54 -17.09
N LYS A 92 6.60 -12.14 -17.75
CA LYS A 92 6.28 -12.56 -19.13
C LYS A 92 7.25 -11.95 -20.14
N ASP A 93 7.54 -10.66 -20.00
CA ASP A 93 8.44 -9.93 -20.91
C ASP A 93 9.92 -10.32 -20.71
N GLY A 94 10.30 -10.73 -19.49
CA GLY A 94 11.64 -11.24 -19.18
C GLY A 94 11.90 -12.71 -19.57
N GLY A 95 10.86 -13.46 -19.95
CA GLY A 95 10.95 -14.86 -20.40
C GLY A 95 11.07 -15.03 -21.93
N SER A 96 11.12 -13.93 -22.68
CA SER A 96 11.26 -13.92 -24.14
C SER A 96 12.71 -13.66 -24.61
N LYS A 97 13.72 -14.02 -23.81
CA LYS A 97 15.13 -13.97 -24.20
C LYS A 97 15.80 -15.32 -24.01
#